data_AF-A0A2K9NA25-F1
#
_entry.id   AF-A0A2K9NA25-F1
#
_cell.length_a   1.000
_cell.length_b   1.000
_cell.length_c   1.000
_cell.angle_alpha   90.00
_cell.angle_beta   90.00
_cell.angle_gamma   90.00
#
_symmetry.space_group_name_H-M   'P 1'
#
loop_
_entity.id
_entity.type
_entity.pdbx_description
1 polymer ?
#
loop_
_entity_poly.entity_id
_entity_poly.type
_entity_poly.pdbx_seq_one_letter_code
_entity_poly.pdbx_strand_id
1 'polypeptide(L)'
;MIKLQPRLWVGVGLSVLAGGAALADTATSWHQDGAIALQVAQGGEGGEGGEGGEGGEGGVSAEDAAKDPVAFISALDVTAAHYHAGLAAYKADRHQAAGEMFAHPISEIYVDLEPVFTAQGATPFQDEMSKASELALGNAPVAEVEKAAKAVLTALDATATKAPKSSDSAKAVQAKLLAGMIERAARQYRSASANTEFEPYLDGYGFAITAKVRSEALVKAGVPLPADVVAAIDLLLKAYPTALRPATLPVALDALSVQTSKAQLALSRVR
;
A
#
# COMPACT_ATOMS: atom_id res chain seq x y z
N MET A 1 0.14 -0.39 22.01
CA MET A 1 -0.89 -0.11 20.98
C MET A 1 -0.34 0.92 20.01
N ILE A 2 -0.21 0.58 18.73
CA ILE A 2 0.24 1.49 17.68
C ILE A 2 -0.88 2.53 17.46
N LYS A 3 -0.58 3.82 17.62
CA LYS A 3 -1.46 4.89 17.15
C LYS A 3 -1.27 5.02 15.64
N LEU A 4 -2.09 4.31 14.87
CA LEU A 4 -2.24 4.54 13.44
C LEU A 4 -2.88 5.93 13.26
N GLN A 5 -2.33 6.76 12.38
CA GLN A 5 -2.86 8.10 12.10
C GLN A 5 -3.68 8.05 10.80
N PRO A 6 -5.01 7.94 10.87
CA PRO A 6 -5.82 7.92 9.66
C PRO A 6 -6.04 9.36 9.15
N ARG A 7 -5.80 9.63 7.85
CA ARG A 7 -6.08 10.93 7.23
C ARG A 7 -6.74 10.79 5.86
N LEU A 8 -7.89 11.46 5.71
CA LEU A 8 -8.66 11.55 4.48
C LEU A 8 -8.33 12.86 3.75
N TRP A 9 -7.99 12.76 2.47
CA TRP A 9 -7.82 13.93 1.59
C TRP A 9 -9.18 14.33 1.01
N VAL A 10 -9.86 15.27 1.65
CA VAL A 10 -10.94 16.04 1.02
C VAL A 10 -10.29 17.28 0.40
N GLY A 11 -9.72 17.13 -0.79
CA GLY A 11 -9.25 18.25 -1.59
C GLY A 11 -10.46 19.02 -2.15
N VAL A 12 -10.95 20.01 -1.42
CA VAL A 12 -11.90 21.01 -1.94
C VAL A 12 -11.16 21.86 -2.95
N GLY A 13 -11.61 21.82 -4.21
CA GLY A 13 -11.17 22.74 -5.24
C GLY A 13 -11.60 24.16 -4.88
N LEU A 14 -10.62 25.06 -4.78
CA LEU A 14 -10.82 26.49 -4.98
C LEU A 14 -9.66 27.02 -5.81
N SER A 15 -9.97 27.35 -7.06
CA SER A 15 -9.05 27.97 -8.01
C SER A 15 -8.85 29.44 -7.64
N VAL A 16 -7.60 29.88 -7.50
CA VAL A 16 -7.24 31.28 -7.75
C VAL A 16 -6.17 31.28 -8.85
N LEU A 17 -6.57 31.78 -10.01
CA LEU A 17 -5.68 32.22 -11.08
C LEU A 17 -4.88 33.44 -10.58
N ALA A 18 -3.56 33.34 -10.57
CA ALA A 18 -2.66 34.48 -10.65
C ALA A 18 -1.38 34.05 -11.38
N GLY A 19 -1.15 34.65 -12.55
CA GLY A 19 0.00 34.38 -13.40
C GLY A 19 1.30 35.05 -12.93
N GLY A 20 2.39 34.66 -13.59
CA GLY A 20 3.68 35.33 -13.47
C GLY A 20 4.84 34.41 -13.86
N ALA A 21 5.44 34.68 -15.02
CA ALA A 21 6.64 34.00 -15.52
C ALA A 21 7.91 34.46 -14.78
N ALA A 22 8.90 33.57 -14.64
CA ALA A 22 10.31 33.79 -14.99
C ALA A 22 11.20 32.58 -14.58
N LEU A 23 12.21 32.36 -15.42
CA LEU A 23 13.26 31.33 -15.40
C LEU A 23 14.27 31.54 -14.25
N ALA A 24 14.89 30.48 -13.75
CA ALA A 24 16.35 30.30 -13.77
C ALA A 24 16.78 28.97 -13.13
N ASP A 25 17.79 28.42 -13.78
CA ASP A 25 18.56 27.19 -13.59
C ASP A 25 19.50 27.25 -12.38
N THR A 26 19.67 26.12 -11.68
CA THR A 26 20.95 25.77 -11.03
C THR A 26 21.08 24.25 -10.89
N ALA A 27 21.89 23.67 -11.78
CA ALA A 27 22.55 22.39 -11.59
C ALA A 27 23.33 22.36 -10.25
N THR A 28 23.23 21.25 -9.52
CA THR A 28 24.25 20.85 -8.54
C THR A 28 24.53 19.36 -8.65
N SER A 29 25.79 19.08 -8.96
CA SER A 29 26.43 17.77 -9.00
C SER A 29 26.61 17.20 -7.59
N TRP A 30 26.30 15.92 -7.39
CA TRP A 30 26.77 15.16 -6.24
C TRP A 30 27.51 13.90 -6.68
N HIS A 31 28.67 13.75 -6.03
CA HIS A 31 29.74 12.81 -6.26
C HIS A 31 29.36 11.36 -5.96
N GLN A 32 29.96 10.47 -6.75
CA GLN A 32 30.27 9.09 -6.38
C GLN A 32 31.22 9.07 -5.17
N ASP A 33 30.91 8.27 -4.16
CA ASP A 33 31.83 7.26 -3.60
C ASP A 33 31.14 6.46 -2.48
N GLY A 34 31.23 5.12 -2.57
CA GLY A 34 30.77 4.20 -1.53
C GLY A 34 29.93 3.03 -2.01
N ALA A 35 30.31 2.37 -3.11
CA ALA A 35 29.66 1.15 -3.57
C ALA A 35 29.93 -0.01 -2.59
N ILE A 36 29.00 -0.25 -1.66
CA ILE A 36 28.75 -1.59 -1.16
C ILE A 36 27.89 -2.24 -2.26
N ALA A 37 28.48 -3.17 -2.99
CA ALA A 37 27.79 -3.96 -3.99
C ALA A 37 26.75 -4.84 -3.29
N LEU A 38 25.56 -4.31 -3.06
CA LEU A 38 24.39 -5.09 -2.75
C LEU A 38 24.07 -5.88 -4.02
N GLN A 39 24.48 -7.16 -4.04
CA GLN A 39 23.97 -8.12 -5.02
C GLN A 39 22.49 -8.34 -4.73
N VAL A 40 21.66 -7.37 -5.12
CA VAL A 40 20.31 -7.68 -5.57
C VAL A 40 20.52 -8.60 -6.76
N ALA A 41 20.00 -9.82 -6.69
CA ALA A 41 20.05 -10.76 -7.79
C ALA A 41 19.34 -10.14 -9.00
N GLN A 42 20.08 -9.40 -9.84
CA GLN A 42 19.67 -9.07 -11.20
C GLN A 42 19.76 -10.36 -12.01
N GLY A 43 18.66 -11.10 -12.00
CA GLY A 43 18.39 -12.14 -12.98
C GLY A 43 17.74 -11.53 -14.21
N GLY A 44 18.43 -11.59 -15.35
CA GLY A 44 17.79 -11.67 -16.67
C GLY A 44 17.80 -10.39 -17.51
N GLU A 45 18.69 -10.37 -18.51
CA GLU A 45 18.45 -9.62 -19.73
C GLU A 45 17.28 -10.22 -20.51
N GLY A 46 16.46 -9.34 -21.12
CA GLY A 46 15.69 -9.61 -22.33
C GLY A 46 14.45 -10.48 -22.17
N GLY A 47 13.28 -9.87 -22.33
CA GLY A 47 12.06 -10.65 -22.51
C GLY A 47 10.81 -9.78 -22.46
N GLU A 48 9.99 -9.93 -23.49
CA GLU A 48 8.69 -9.32 -23.64
C GLU A 48 7.73 -9.67 -22.48
N GLY A 49 6.65 -8.92 -22.37
CA GLY A 49 5.76 -8.92 -21.22
C GLY A 49 5.15 -10.27 -20.85
N GLY A 50 4.67 -10.34 -19.62
CA GLY A 50 3.75 -11.38 -19.19
C GLY A 50 4.08 -11.95 -17.81
N GLU A 51 3.20 -11.62 -16.86
CA GLU A 51 2.77 -12.54 -15.79
C GLU A 51 3.85 -13.02 -14.81
N GLY A 52 4.25 -12.14 -13.89
CA GLY A 52 5.02 -12.50 -12.69
C GLY A 52 4.44 -11.82 -11.45
N GLY A 53 3.16 -12.02 -11.16
CA GLY A 53 2.46 -11.44 -10.01
C GLY A 53 1.59 -12.48 -9.33
N GLU A 54 2.19 -13.56 -8.84
CA GLU A 54 1.52 -14.67 -8.15
C GLU A 54 1.03 -14.26 -6.75
N GLY A 55 0.08 -13.32 -6.69
CA GLY A 55 -0.56 -12.90 -5.43
C GLY A 55 -1.82 -12.04 -5.61
N GLY A 56 -2.15 -11.60 -6.84
CA GLY A 56 -3.22 -10.63 -7.04
C GLY A 56 -2.84 -9.22 -6.57
N GLU A 57 -1.54 -8.96 -6.51
CA GLU A 57 -0.88 -7.70 -6.18
C GLU A 57 -0.64 -6.86 -7.44
N GLY A 58 -0.32 -7.55 -8.55
CA GLY A 58 -0.28 -6.99 -9.90
C GLY A 58 -1.64 -6.41 -10.29
N GLY A 59 -1.64 -5.16 -10.77
CA GLY A 59 -2.85 -4.47 -11.19
C GLY A 59 -2.81 -2.95 -11.07
N VAL A 60 -1.63 -2.34 -10.89
CA VAL A 60 -1.50 -0.89 -11.03
C VAL A 60 -0.68 -0.59 -12.26
N SER A 61 -1.38 -0.23 -13.34
CA SER A 61 -0.76 0.25 -14.56
C SER A 61 -0.22 1.66 -14.35
N ALA A 62 1.03 1.91 -14.76
CA ALA A 62 1.59 3.27 -14.78
C ALA A 62 0.77 4.22 -15.67
N GLU A 63 0.22 3.71 -16.77
CA GLU A 63 -0.65 4.49 -17.64
C GLU A 63 -1.95 4.90 -16.93
N ASP A 64 -2.57 3.97 -16.21
CA ASP A 64 -3.81 4.25 -15.47
C ASP A 64 -3.53 5.18 -14.29
N ALA A 65 -2.47 4.93 -13.52
CA ALA A 65 -2.06 5.76 -12.40
C ALA A 65 -1.77 7.21 -12.81
N ALA A 66 -1.28 7.45 -14.03
CA ALA A 66 -1.06 8.80 -14.55
C ALA A 66 -2.36 9.61 -14.72
N LYS A 67 -3.51 8.94 -14.86
CA LYS A 67 -4.79 9.55 -15.25
C LYS A 67 -5.91 9.37 -14.21
N ASP A 68 -5.86 8.32 -13.40
CA ASP A 68 -6.90 7.92 -12.45
C ASP A 68 -6.37 7.94 -11.01
N PRO A 69 -6.94 8.77 -10.11
CA PRO A 69 -6.55 8.77 -8.71
C PRO A 69 -6.80 7.44 -8.02
N VAL A 70 -7.75 6.62 -8.47
CA VAL A 70 -7.99 5.30 -7.89
C VAL A 70 -6.79 4.39 -8.16
N ALA A 71 -6.30 4.33 -9.40
CA ALA A 71 -5.10 3.56 -9.74
C ALA A 71 -3.87 4.10 -9.00
N PHE A 72 -3.66 5.43 -9.03
CA PHE A 72 -2.55 6.10 -8.36
C PHE A 72 -2.50 5.80 -6.86
N ILE A 73 -3.62 6.00 -6.15
CA ILE A 73 -3.67 5.80 -4.69
C ILE A 73 -3.70 4.31 -4.35
N SER A 74 -4.25 3.44 -5.21
CA SER A 74 -4.22 1.99 -4.97
C SER A 74 -2.80 1.45 -4.91
N ALA A 75 -1.88 1.93 -5.76
CA ALA A 75 -0.46 1.54 -5.66
C ALA A 75 0.13 1.93 -4.31
N LEU A 76 -0.11 3.16 -3.88
CA LEU A 76 0.38 3.64 -2.58
C LEU A 76 -0.24 2.86 -1.42
N ASP A 77 -1.51 2.49 -1.50
CA ASP A 77 -2.21 1.67 -0.50
C ASP A 77 -1.65 0.23 -0.45
N VAL A 78 -1.28 -0.35 -1.60
CA VAL A 78 -0.61 -1.67 -1.68
C VAL A 78 0.79 -1.59 -1.05
N THR A 79 1.57 -0.55 -1.34
CA THR A 79 2.84 -0.32 -0.65
C THR A 79 2.62 -0.14 0.86
N ALA A 80 1.63 0.64 1.28
CA ALA A 80 1.34 0.83 2.70
C ALA A 80 0.95 -0.48 3.41
N ALA A 81 0.21 -1.37 2.74
CA ALA A 81 -0.15 -2.68 3.24
C ALA A 81 1.08 -3.52 3.60
N HIS A 82 2.06 -3.58 2.70
CA HIS A 82 3.35 -4.24 2.93
C HIS A 82 4.09 -3.66 4.13
N TYR A 83 4.14 -2.32 4.26
CA TYR A 83 4.82 -1.68 5.38
C TYR A 83 4.11 -1.92 6.72
N HIS A 84 2.78 -2.00 6.73
CA HIS A 84 2.02 -2.40 7.91
C HIS A 84 2.26 -3.86 8.29
N ALA A 85 2.30 -4.76 7.31
CA ALA A 85 2.58 -6.17 7.50
C ALA A 85 4.01 -6.40 8.01
N GLY A 86 5.01 -5.84 7.31
CA GLY A 86 6.42 -5.93 7.67
C GLY A 86 6.72 -5.38 9.06
N LEU A 87 6.15 -4.22 9.44
CA LEU A 87 6.36 -3.69 10.79
C LEU A 87 5.77 -4.59 11.89
N ALA A 88 4.62 -5.22 11.62
CA ALA A 88 3.98 -6.14 12.56
C ALA A 88 4.76 -7.47 12.66
N ALA A 89 5.24 -8.00 11.53
CA ALA A 89 6.11 -9.16 11.47
C ALA A 89 7.45 -8.91 12.19
N TYR A 90 8.05 -7.73 12.00
CA TYR A 90 9.30 -7.35 12.67
C TYR A 90 9.14 -7.35 14.18
N LYS A 91 8.05 -6.75 14.69
CA LYS A 91 7.72 -6.74 16.12
C LYS A 91 7.41 -8.12 16.69
N ALA A 92 7.13 -9.09 15.83
CA ALA A 92 6.89 -10.48 16.16
C ALA A 92 8.12 -11.38 15.90
N ASP A 93 9.32 -10.79 15.78
CA ASP A 93 10.59 -11.50 15.58
C ASP A 93 10.60 -12.32 14.27
N ARG A 94 10.01 -11.76 13.21
CA ARG A 94 10.04 -12.29 11.84
C ARG A 94 10.79 -11.32 10.94
N HIS A 95 12.07 -11.10 11.23
CA HIS A 95 12.86 -10.04 10.61
C HIS A 95 13.11 -10.25 9.11
N GLN A 96 13.38 -11.50 8.68
CA GLN A 96 13.54 -11.84 7.26
C GLN A 96 12.27 -11.49 6.46
N ALA A 97 11.13 -12.05 6.88
CA ALA A 97 9.84 -11.78 6.25
C ALA A 97 9.47 -10.29 6.29
N ALA A 98 9.82 -9.56 7.35
CA ALA A 98 9.60 -8.13 7.43
C ALA A 98 10.46 -7.33 6.43
N GLY A 99 11.73 -7.70 6.27
CA GLY A 99 12.63 -7.11 5.29
C GLY A 99 12.19 -7.36 3.85
N GLU A 100 11.71 -8.58 3.57
CA GLU A 100 11.09 -8.97 2.29
C GLU A 100 9.83 -8.14 2.03
N MET A 101 8.91 -8.04 3.00
CA MET A 101 7.73 -7.18 2.89
C MET A 101 8.08 -5.72 2.57
N PHE A 102 9.14 -5.16 3.17
CA PHE A 102 9.57 -3.79 2.82
C PHE A 102 10.18 -3.68 1.42
N ALA A 103 10.76 -4.77 0.89
CA ALA A 103 11.42 -4.80 -0.41
C ALA A 103 10.46 -5.04 -1.59
N HIS A 104 9.46 -5.92 -1.45
CA HIS A 104 8.52 -6.30 -2.52
C HIS A 104 7.95 -5.09 -3.28
N PRO A 105 7.36 -4.08 -2.60
CA PRO A 105 6.74 -2.97 -3.32
C PRO A 105 7.75 -2.06 -4.02
N ILE A 106 9.06 -2.20 -3.78
CA ILE A 106 10.08 -1.45 -4.53
C ILE A 106 10.07 -1.91 -5.99
N SER A 107 10.31 -3.21 -6.22
CA SER A 107 10.40 -3.77 -7.56
C SER A 107 9.06 -3.97 -8.24
N GLU A 108 8.01 -4.26 -7.47
CA GLU A 108 6.70 -4.63 -8.03
C GLU A 108 5.81 -3.44 -8.34
N ILE A 109 6.03 -2.30 -7.67
CA ILE A 109 5.15 -1.13 -7.76
C ILE A 109 5.95 0.14 -8.00
N TYR A 110 6.93 0.41 -7.14
CA TYR A 110 7.51 1.74 -7.04
C TYR A 110 8.41 2.08 -8.23
N VAL A 111 9.25 1.16 -8.71
CA VAL A 111 10.14 1.40 -9.86
C VAL A 111 9.37 1.85 -11.11
N ASP A 112 8.25 1.18 -11.41
CA ASP A 112 7.44 1.52 -12.58
C ASP A 112 6.62 2.81 -12.40
N LEU A 113 6.28 3.16 -11.15
CA LEU A 113 5.42 4.31 -10.84
C LEU A 113 6.17 5.56 -10.39
N GLU A 114 7.44 5.49 -10.02
CA GLU A 114 8.22 6.67 -9.63
C GLU A 114 8.16 7.79 -10.69
N PRO A 115 8.30 7.51 -12.00
CA PRO A 115 8.16 8.55 -13.02
C PRO A 115 6.77 9.20 -13.01
N VAL A 116 5.71 8.42 -12.76
CA VAL A 116 4.33 8.91 -12.66
C VAL A 116 4.16 9.81 -11.43
N PHE A 117 4.67 9.38 -10.27
CA PHE A 117 4.64 10.16 -9.03
C PHE A 117 5.41 11.48 -9.19
N THR A 118 6.60 11.43 -9.78
CA THR A 118 7.45 12.59 -10.02
C THR A 118 6.82 13.57 -11.00
N ALA A 119 6.16 13.08 -12.06
CA ALA A 119 5.42 13.92 -12.99
C ALA A 119 4.25 14.67 -12.32
N GLN A 120 3.68 14.11 -11.25
CA GLN A 120 2.68 14.79 -10.41
C GLN A 120 3.29 15.71 -9.33
N GLY A 121 4.62 15.85 -9.31
CA GLY A 121 5.33 16.69 -8.35
C GLY A 121 5.47 16.06 -6.96
N ALA A 122 5.45 14.73 -6.86
CA ALA A 122 5.87 14.02 -5.66
C ALA A 122 7.40 13.97 -5.59
N THR A 123 7.92 13.90 -4.36
CA THR A 123 9.34 13.66 -4.11
C THR A 123 9.62 12.16 -4.15
N PRO A 124 10.63 11.70 -4.90
CA PRO A 124 11.07 10.30 -4.84
C PRO A 124 11.43 9.87 -3.42
N PHE A 125 11.14 8.61 -3.07
CA PHE A 125 11.41 8.06 -1.73
C PHE A 125 11.93 6.61 -1.74
N GLN A 126 12.54 6.18 -2.86
CA GLN A 126 13.12 4.83 -2.99
C GLN A 126 14.21 4.54 -1.95
N ASP A 127 15.00 5.56 -1.61
CA ASP A 127 16.09 5.45 -0.64
C ASP A 127 15.52 5.14 0.76
N GLU A 128 14.43 5.79 1.15
CA GLU A 128 13.71 5.49 2.38
C GLU A 128 13.15 4.06 2.37
N MET A 129 12.65 3.59 1.22
CA MET A 129 12.15 2.22 1.09
C MET A 129 13.27 1.19 1.29
N SER A 130 14.37 1.37 0.58
CA SER A 130 15.56 0.52 0.66
C SER A 130 16.12 0.50 2.08
N LYS A 131 16.19 1.67 2.72
CA LYS A 131 16.66 1.78 4.10
C LYS A 131 15.81 0.99 5.10
N ALA A 132 14.49 0.98 4.93
CA ALA A 132 13.61 0.21 5.81
C ALA A 132 13.86 -1.30 5.68
N SER A 133 14.03 -1.79 4.45
CA SER A 133 14.36 -3.21 4.19
C SER A 133 15.72 -3.59 4.76
N GLU A 134 16.76 -2.80 4.49
CA GLU A 134 18.12 -3.03 4.99
C GLU A 134 18.19 -3.10 6.52
N LEU A 135 17.52 -2.16 7.22
CA LEU A 135 17.50 -2.17 8.68
C LEU A 135 16.80 -3.42 9.23
N ALA A 136 15.74 -3.88 8.58
CA ALA A 136 15.03 -5.09 9.00
C ALA A 136 15.87 -6.35 8.76
N LEU A 137 16.45 -6.52 7.56
CA LEU A 137 17.33 -7.64 7.23
C LEU A 137 18.61 -7.65 8.08
N GLY A 138 19.10 -6.47 8.46
CA GLY A 138 20.23 -6.28 9.37
C GLY A 138 19.92 -6.50 10.85
N ASN A 139 18.69 -6.87 11.21
CA ASN A 139 18.24 -7.04 12.61
C ASN A 139 18.47 -5.79 13.48
N ALA A 140 18.28 -4.59 12.92
CA ALA A 140 18.42 -3.34 13.65
C ALA A 140 17.41 -3.25 14.83
N PRO A 141 17.65 -2.39 15.84
CA PRO A 141 16.70 -2.20 16.92
C PRO A 141 15.28 -1.87 16.41
N VAL A 142 14.24 -2.42 17.05
CA VAL A 142 12.82 -2.24 16.65
C VAL A 142 12.45 -0.76 16.46
N ALA A 143 12.99 0.12 17.30
CA ALA A 143 12.74 1.56 17.20
C ALA A 143 13.29 2.19 15.91
N GLU A 144 14.40 1.70 15.39
CA GLU A 144 15.01 2.19 14.14
C GLU A 144 14.22 1.71 12.93
N VAL A 145 13.84 0.43 12.89
CA VAL A 145 12.99 -0.13 11.83
C VAL A 145 11.63 0.54 11.82
N GLU A 146 11.01 0.75 12.99
CA GLU A 146 9.74 1.48 13.09
C GLU A 146 9.86 2.92 12.61
N LYS A 147 10.97 3.60 12.88
CA LYS A 147 11.21 4.96 12.39
C LYS A 147 11.34 4.99 10.86
N ALA A 148 12.10 4.05 10.28
CA ALA A 148 12.28 3.95 8.83
C ALA A 148 10.96 3.62 8.11
N ALA A 149 10.23 2.61 8.58
CA ALA A 149 8.92 2.27 8.03
C ALA A 149 7.92 3.44 8.09
N LYS A 150 7.93 4.23 9.19
CA LYS A 150 7.10 5.44 9.29
C LYS A 150 7.50 6.55 8.33
N ALA A 151 8.78 6.68 8.01
CA ALA A 151 9.24 7.65 7.02
C ALA A 151 8.64 7.33 5.65
N VAL A 152 8.65 6.05 5.25
CA VAL A 152 8.02 5.60 4.00
C VAL A 152 6.51 5.82 4.04
N LEU A 153 5.81 5.41 5.10
CA LEU A 153 4.37 5.66 5.23
C LEU A 153 4.02 7.16 5.12
N THR A 154 4.88 8.03 5.65
CA THR A 154 4.72 9.49 5.52
C THR A 154 4.94 9.97 4.08
N ALA A 155 5.92 9.41 3.37
CA ALA A 155 6.17 9.71 1.97
C ALA A 155 5.03 9.24 1.06
N LEU A 156 4.43 8.07 1.34
CA LEU A 156 3.22 7.59 0.68
C LEU A 156 2.05 8.56 0.88
N ASP A 157 1.82 9.01 2.11
CA ASP A 157 0.78 9.99 2.43
C ASP A 157 1.00 11.32 1.68
N ALA A 158 2.24 11.79 1.62
CA ALA A 158 2.60 13.01 0.89
C ALA A 158 2.41 12.85 -0.63
N THR A 159 2.75 11.68 -1.17
CA THR A 159 2.58 11.34 -2.58
C THR A 159 1.11 11.23 -2.97
N ALA A 160 0.26 10.66 -2.11
CA ALA A 160 -1.18 10.55 -2.36
C ALA A 160 -1.87 11.91 -2.55
N THR A 161 -1.30 13.00 -2.00
CA THR A 161 -1.80 14.38 -2.21
C THR A 161 -1.66 14.88 -3.65
N LYS A 162 -0.80 14.23 -4.41
CA LYS A 162 -0.46 14.55 -5.80
C LYS A 162 -1.27 13.73 -6.80
N ALA A 163 -2.19 12.89 -6.32
CA ALA A 163 -3.01 12.07 -7.19
C ALA A 163 -3.74 12.92 -8.26
N PRO A 164 -3.86 12.43 -9.51
CA PRO A 164 -4.56 13.12 -10.56
C PRO A 164 -6.01 13.42 -10.18
N LYS A 165 -6.59 14.46 -10.78
CA LYS A 165 -8.01 14.80 -10.55
C LYS A 165 -8.90 13.77 -11.24
N SER A 166 -10.03 13.46 -10.62
CA SER A 166 -11.11 12.66 -11.23
C SER A 166 -12.39 13.47 -11.39
N SER A 167 -13.23 13.03 -12.31
CA SER A 167 -14.62 13.48 -12.42
C SER A 167 -15.53 12.78 -11.40
N ASP A 168 -15.09 11.66 -10.82
CA ASP A 168 -15.76 11.00 -9.71
C ASP A 168 -15.76 11.87 -8.46
N SER A 169 -16.79 11.71 -7.63
CA SER A 169 -16.78 12.34 -6.32
C SER A 169 -15.67 11.75 -5.43
N ALA A 170 -15.19 12.55 -4.48
CA ALA A 170 -14.24 12.06 -3.47
C ALA A 170 -14.79 10.83 -2.71
N LYS A 171 -16.11 10.72 -2.53
CA LYS A 171 -16.73 9.55 -1.88
C LYS A 171 -16.63 8.31 -2.76
N ALA A 172 -16.90 8.43 -4.07
CA ALA A 172 -16.77 7.31 -5.01
C ALA A 172 -15.32 6.81 -5.12
N VAL A 173 -14.34 7.73 -5.21
CA VAL A 173 -12.91 7.36 -5.19
C VAL A 173 -12.56 6.57 -3.94
N GLN A 174 -12.97 7.05 -2.76
CA GLN A 174 -12.69 6.36 -1.50
C GLN A 174 -13.40 5.01 -1.39
N ALA A 175 -14.61 4.88 -1.93
CA ALA A 175 -15.33 3.63 -1.97
C ALA A 175 -14.61 2.58 -2.82
N LYS A 176 -14.10 2.97 -3.99
CA LYS A 176 -13.30 2.11 -4.88
C LYS A 176 -11.99 1.65 -4.23
N LEU A 177 -11.28 2.57 -3.55
CA LEU A 177 -10.05 2.23 -2.84
C LEU A 177 -10.29 1.26 -1.68
N LEU A 178 -11.35 1.48 -0.90
CA LEU A 178 -11.71 0.57 0.19
C LEU A 178 -12.15 -0.81 -0.34
N ALA A 179 -12.90 -0.84 -1.43
CA ALA A 179 -13.29 -2.05 -2.14
C ALA A 179 -12.06 -2.85 -2.59
N GLY A 180 -11.06 -2.17 -3.17
CA GLY A 180 -9.81 -2.80 -3.60
C GLY A 180 -9.05 -3.47 -2.45
N MET A 181 -8.92 -2.79 -1.31
CA MET A 181 -8.22 -3.35 -0.14
C MET A 181 -8.95 -4.56 0.46
N ILE A 182 -10.28 -4.48 0.61
CA ILE A 182 -11.09 -5.60 1.13
C ILE A 182 -10.97 -6.82 0.21
N GLU A 183 -11.05 -6.61 -1.10
CA GLU A 183 -10.95 -7.68 -2.09
C GLU A 183 -9.55 -8.32 -2.07
N ARG A 184 -8.47 -7.53 -2.07
CA ARG A 184 -7.10 -8.03 -2.01
C ARG A 184 -6.85 -8.85 -0.74
N ALA A 185 -7.29 -8.36 0.42
CA ALA A 185 -7.21 -9.10 1.67
C ALA A 185 -7.94 -10.45 1.60
N ALA A 186 -9.15 -10.48 1.03
CA ALA A 186 -9.92 -11.71 0.89
C ALA A 186 -9.29 -12.70 -0.12
N ARG A 187 -8.69 -12.21 -1.20
CA ARG A 187 -7.96 -13.05 -2.17
C ARG A 187 -6.72 -13.67 -1.52
N GLN A 188 -5.94 -12.88 -0.80
CA GLN A 188 -4.76 -13.38 -0.09
C GLN A 188 -5.14 -14.42 0.98
N TYR A 189 -6.31 -14.29 1.61
CA TYR A 189 -6.79 -15.29 2.56
C TYR A 189 -7.12 -16.62 1.88
N ARG A 190 -7.69 -16.56 0.67
CA ARG A 190 -7.90 -17.74 -0.17
C ARG A 190 -6.56 -18.37 -0.55
N SER A 191 -5.57 -17.59 -0.97
CA SER A 191 -4.22 -18.09 -1.28
C SER A 191 -3.59 -18.77 -0.07
N ALA A 192 -3.61 -18.11 1.10
CA ALA A 192 -3.11 -18.65 2.35
C ALA A 192 -3.83 -19.92 2.82
N SER A 193 -5.08 -20.13 2.41
CA SER A 193 -5.83 -21.36 2.72
C SER A 193 -5.47 -22.56 1.83
N ALA A 194 -4.90 -22.30 0.65
CA ALA A 194 -4.58 -23.32 -0.34
C ALA A 194 -3.19 -23.95 -0.14
N ASN A 195 -2.32 -23.32 0.64
CA ASN A 195 -0.95 -23.78 0.92
C ASN A 195 -0.50 -23.39 2.34
N THR A 196 0.72 -23.76 2.73
CA THR A 196 1.31 -23.45 4.05
C THR A 196 2.28 -22.26 4.05
N GLU A 197 2.41 -21.55 2.93
CA GLU A 197 3.34 -20.42 2.79
C GLU A 197 2.98 -19.26 3.72
N PHE A 198 3.99 -18.59 4.26
CA PHE A 198 3.76 -17.51 5.22
C PHE A 198 3.33 -16.21 4.53
N GLU A 199 3.92 -15.92 3.39
CA GLU A 199 3.80 -14.66 2.66
C GLU A 199 2.35 -14.30 2.28
N PRO A 200 1.53 -15.17 1.64
CA PRO A 200 0.14 -14.81 1.32
C PRO A 200 -0.70 -14.46 2.55
N TYR A 201 -0.41 -15.06 3.71
CA TYR A 201 -1.09 -14.68 4.95
C TYR A 201 -0.66 -13.28 5.41
N LEU A 202 0.63 -12.98 5.31
CA LEU A 202 1.21 -11.71 5.74
C LEU A 202 0.74 -10.54 4.85
N ASP A 203 0.69 -10.73 3.54
CA ASP A 203 0.15 -9.75 2.58
C ASP A 203 -1.31 -9.43 2.89
N GLY A 204 -2.10 -10.49 3.07
CA GLY A 204 -3.52 -10.36 3.41
C GLY A 204 -3.76 -9.65 4.74
N TYR A 205 -2.90 -9.89 5.74
CA TYR A 205 -2.89 -9.11 6.98
C TYR A 205 -2.62 -7.63 6.68
N GLY A 206 -1.62 -7.31 5.86
CA GLY A 206 -1.32 -5.95 5.41
C GLY A 206 -2.53 -5.25 4.81
N PHE A 207 -3.20 -5.89 3.84
CA PHE A 207 -4.40 -5.33 3.19
C PHE A 207 -5.56 -5.13 4.16
N ALA A 208 -5.78 -6.07 5.09
CA ALA A 208 -6.81 -5.94 6.12
C ALA A 208 -6.54 -4.73 7.05
N ILE A 209 -5.28 -4.52 7.43
CA ILE A 209 -4.87 -3.36 8.23
C ILE A 209 -5.03 -2.05 7.44
N THR A 210 -4.63 -2.00 6.17
CA THR A 210 -4.83 -0.81 5.33
C THR A 210 -6.32 -0.50 5.15
N ALA A 211 -7.17 -1.50 4.92
CA ALA A 211 -8.62 -1.33 4.87
C ALA A 211 -9.17 -0.72 6.18
N LYS A 212 -8.71 -1.23 7.33
CA LYS A 212 -9.06 -0.69 8.64
C LYS A 212 -8.63 0.78 8.78
N VAL A 213 -7.37 1.12 8.49
CA VAL A 213 -6.84 2.49 8.60
C VAL A 213 -7.66 3.47 7.75
N ARG A 214 -7.96 3.08 6.50
CA ARG A 214 -8.80 3.89 5.59
C ARG A 214 -10.22 4.07 6.13
N SER A 215 -10.82 3.00 6.66
CA SER A 215 -12.16 3.06 7.25
C SER A 215 -12.23 4.00 8.45
N GLU A 216 -11.21 3.99 9.32
CA GLU A 216 -11.12 4.89 10.48
C GLU A 216 -10.93 6.35 10.03
N ALA A 217 -10.21 6.58 8.93
CA ALA A 217 -10.05 7.92 8.34
C ALA A 217 -11.37 8.49 7.85
N LEU A 218 -12.14 7.66 7.13
CA LEU A 218 -13.45 8.03 6.61
C LEU A 218 -14.42 8.36 7.75
N VAL A 219 -14.51 7.49 8.76
CA VAL A 219 -15.37 7.72 9.93
C VAL A 219 -14.97 8.99 10.67
N LYS A 220 -13.67 9.22 10.91
CA LYS A 220 -13.16 10.44 11.56
C LYS A 220 -13.48 11.70 10.77
N ALA A 221 -13.52 11.61 9.44
CA ALA A 221 -13.91 12.70 8.55
C ALA A 221 -15.44 12.86 8.39
N GLY A 222 -16.24 12.11 9.16
CA GLY A 222 -17.70 12.18 9.09
C GLY A 222 -18.30 11.50 7.85
N VAL A 223 -17.55 10.64 7.17
CA VAL A 223 -18.04 9.83 6.05
C VAL A 223 -18.59 8.51 6.61
N PRO A 224 -19.92 8.29 6.59
CA PRO A 224 -20.48 7.04 7.08
C PRO A 224 -20.11 5.88 6.16
N LEU A 225 -19.83 4.72 6.76
CA LEU A 225 -19.58 3.48 6.04
C LEU A 225 -20.84 2.62 6.00
N PRO A 226 -21.15 1.96 4.87
CA PRO A 226 -22.22 0.96 4.83
C PRO A 226 -21.95 -0.17 5.84
N ALA A 227 -23.01 -0.70 6.46
CA ALA A 227 -22.89 -1.75 7.48
C ALA A 227 -22.16 -3.00 6.97
N ASP A 228 -22.40 -3.40 5.72
CA ASP A 228 -21.72 -4.55 5.09
C ASP A 228 -20.20 -4.34 4.94
N VAL A 229 -19.76 -3.08 4.78
CA VAL A 229 -18.34 -2.72 4.68
C VAL A 229 -17.67 -2.85 6.05
N VAL A 230 -18.32 -2.33 7.10
CA VAL A 230 -17.85 -2.49 8.48
C VAL A 230 -17.74 -3.97 8.84
N ALA A 231 -18.78 -4.76 8.55
CA ALA A 231 -18.80 -6.19 8.82
C ALA A 231 -17.73 -6.97 8.03
N ALA A 232 -17.40 -6.57 6.80
CA ALA A 232 -16.32 -7.17 6.02
C ALA A 232 -14.94 -6.89 6.64
N ILE A 233 -14.69 -5.64 7.04
CA ILE A 233 -13.43 -5.27 7.70
C ILE A 233 -13.30 -6.00 9.04
N ASP A 234 -14.36 -6.05 9.84
CA ASP A 234 -14.35 -6.80 11.11
C ASP A 234 -14.08 -8.29 10.91
N LEU A 235 -14.63 -8.90 9.84
CA LEU A 235 -14.39 -10.29 9.53
C LEU A 235 -12.96 -10.53 9.01
N LEU A 236 -12.40 -9.61 8.22
CA LEU A 236 -11.00 -9.63 7.81
C LEU A 236 -10.06 -9.53 9.01
N LEU A 237 -10.33 -8.65 9.97
CA LEU A 237 -9.53 -8.53 11.19
C LEU A 237 -9.62 -9.78 12.08
N LYS A 238 -10.72 -10.54 12.01
CA LYS A 238 -10.82 -11.88 12.62
C LYS A 238 -10.05 -12.94 11.83
N ALA A 239 -10.05 -12.83 10.50
CA ALA A 239 -9.30 -13.72 9.61
C ALA A 239 -7.79 -13.57 9.81
N TYR A 240 -7.34 -12.35 10.12
CA TYR A 240 -5.96 -11.94 10.33
C TYR A 240 -5.73 -11.36 11.73
N PRO A 241 -5.82 -12.17 12.81
CA PRO A 241 -5.77 -11.66 14.18
C PRO A 241 -4.40 -11.08 14.55
N THR A 242 -3.33 -11.57 13.91
CA THR A 242 -1.96 -11.08 14.08
C THR A 242 -1.19 -11.24 12.76
N ALA A 243 -0.02 -10.61 12.64
CA ALA A 243 0.90 -10.84 11.53
C ALA A 243 1.52 -12.25 11.52
N LEU A 244 1.39 -13.01 12.61
CA LEU A 244 1.79 -14.42 12.64
C LEU A 244 0.65 -15.28 12.11
N ARG A 245 0.98 -16.14 11.14
CA ARG A 245 0.04 -17.11 10.58
C ARG A 245 -0.32 -18.14 11.65
N PRO A 246 -1.62 -18.31 11.99
CA PRO A 246 -2.05 -19.34 12.92
C PRO A 246 -1.95 -20.72 12.26
N ALA A 247 -1.77 -21.77 13.08
CA ALA A 247 -1.76 -23.16 12.61
C ALA A 247 -3.07 -23.56 11.91
N THR A 248 -4.18 -22.93 12.29
CA THR A 248 -5.48 -23.09 11.65
C THR A 248 -6.07 -21.71 11.38
N LEU A 249 -6.50 -21.49 10.14
CA LEU A 249 -7.12 -20.24 9.73
C LEU A 249 -8.48 -20.07 10.45
N PRO A 250 -8.73 -18.93 11.12
CA PRO A 250 -9.82 -18.79 12.09
C PRO A 250 -11.20 -18.51 11.47
N VAL A 251 -11.26 -18.23 10.15
CA VAL A 251 -12.49 -17.83 9.45
C VAL A 251 -12.71 -18.78 8.28
N ALA A 252 -13.96 -19.18 8.07
CA ALA A 252 -14.34 -20.00 6.92
C ALA A 252 -14.31 -19.18 5.61
N LEU A 253 -13.75 -19.76 4.54
CA LEU A 253 -13.56 -19.08 3.26
C LEU A 253 -14.86 -18.62 2.60
N ASP A 254 -15.93 -19.40 2.76
CA ASP A 254 -17.27 -19.11 2.25
C ASP A 254 -17.88 -17.90 2.98
N ALA A 255 -17.77 -17.86 4.31
CA ALA A 255 -18.22 -16.73 5.12
C ALA A 255 -17.49 -15.44 4.72
N LEU A 256 -16.16 -15.50 4.54
CA LEU A 256 -15.39 -14.35 4.10
C LEU A 256 -15.77 -13.92 2.68
N SER A 257 -15.91 -14.86 1.75
CA SER A 257 -16.28 -14.58 0.36
C SER A 257 -17.67 -13.92 0.24
N VAL A 258 -18.64 -14.39 1.02
CA VAL A 258 -19.98 -13.80 1.09
C VAL A 258 -19.92 -12.37 1.64
N GLN A 259 -19.18 -12.15 2.74
CA GLN A 259 -19.12 -10.83 3.35
C GLN A 259 -18.36 -9.83 2.48
N THR A 260 -17.28 -10.24 1.83
CA THR A 260 -16.57 -9.45 0.82
C THR A 260 -17.51 -9.04 -0.31
N SER A 261 -18.28 -9.98 -0.86
CA SER A 261 -19.24 -9.70 -1.95
C SER A 261 -20.31 -8.66 -1.55
N LYS A 262 -20.82 -8.75 -0.32
CA LYS A 262 -21.76 -7.75 0.22
C LYS A 262 -21.13 -6.37 0.33
N ALA A 263 -19.90 -6.28 0.82
CA ALA A 263 -19.16 -5.02 0.87
C ALA A 263 -18.91 -4.43 -0.51
N GLN A 264 -18.53 -5.24 -1.50
CA GLN A 264 -18.37 -4.80 -2.90
C GLN A 264 -19.68 -4.22 -3.46
N LEU A 265 -20.80 -4.90 -3.25
CA LEU A 265 -22.11 -4.42 -3.68
C LEU A 265 -22.51 -3.13 -2.97
N ALA A 266 -22.22 -2.99 -1.68
CA ALA A 266 -22.51 -1.77 -0.93
C ALA A 266 -21.66 -0.58 -1.41
N LEU A 267 -20.37 -0.80 -1.67
CA LEU A 267 -19.43 0.23 -2.13
C LEU A 267 -19.70 0.66 -3.57
N SER A 268 -20.11 -0.25 -4.46
CA SER A 268 -20.47 0.11 -5.84
C SER A 268 -21.69 1.03 -5.96
N ARG A 269 -22.49 1.16 -4.89
CA ARG A 269 -23.64 2.08 -4.82
C ARG A 269 -23.26 3.48 -4.34
N VAL A 270 -22.01 3.68 -3.86
CA VAL A 270 -21.50 4.99 -3.46
C VAL A 270 -21.10 5.77 -4.71
N ARG A 271 -21.73 6.93 -4.92
CA ARG A 271 -21.46 7.86 -6.03
C ARG A 271 -20.89 9.16 -5.52
#